data_AF-A0A951W9R9-F1
#
_entry.id   AF-A0A951W9R9-F1
#
_cell.length_a   1.000
_cell.length_b   1.000
_cell.length_c   1.000
_cell.angle_alpha   90.00
_cell.angle_beta   90.00
_cell.angle_gamma   90.00
#
_symmetry.space_group_name_H-M   'P 1'
#
loop_
_entity.id
_entity.type
_entity.pdbx_description
1 polymer ?
#
loop_
_entity_poly.entity_id
_entity_poly.type
_entity_poly.pdbx_seq_one_letter_code
_entity_poly.pdbx_strand_id
1 'polypeptide(L)'
;MNTNTKNMVKKSLIEITKEVFEIIELKDLSQIKEIENSILNDYKKNYVNTENSKRIEFDILESELREISLDSSNINNPLAKLLYALAWKQGDLQKIEHIIHGIEDAHNKENRKKSALVFYNFGKFIAKPEEHPIVDQHVIRAFLVHRAKSENEIIKYRKLKDSSQIKEDEIEDYKNWLRELGKDMDNNSRKEFFYWTDRQLFALGKSIKTK
;
A
#
# COMPACT_ATOMS: atom_id res chain seq x y z
N MET A 1 -25.65 41.73 -17.38
CA MET A 1 -24.63 41.45 -16.35
C MET A 1 -24.24 39.98 -16.47
N ASN A 2 -22.96 39.73 -16.77
CA ASN A 2 -22.39 38.41 -17.03
C ASN A 2 -22.40 37.54 -15.77
N THR A 3 -23.17 36.45 -15.78
CA THR A 3 -22.93 35.28 -14.93
C THR A 3 -22.15 34.26 -15.74
N ASN A 4 -20.85 34.49 -15.88
CA ASN A 4 -19.95 33.56 -16.56
C ASN A 4 -18.75 33.31 -15.66
N THR A 5 -18.91 32.41 -14.69
CA THR A 5 -17.78 31.89 -13.91
C THR A 5 -18.05 30.48 -13.39
N LYS A 6 -17.28 29.54 -13.94
CA LYS A 6 -16.90 28.21 -13.42
C LYS A 6 -17.94 27.09 -13.47
N ASN A 7 -18.26 26.65 -14.68
CA ASN A 7 -18.27 25.20 -14.93
C ASN A 7 -16.82 24.76 -15.17
N MET A 8 -16.03 24.58 -14.09
CA MET A 8 -14.80 23.80 -14.20
C MET A 8 -15.21 22.36 -14.51
N VAL A 9 -14.88 21.88 -15.71
CA VAL A 9 -15.06 20.47 -16.08
C VAL A 9 -14.35 19.63 -15.03
N LYS A 10 -15.12 18.85 -14.25
CA LYS A 10 -14.54 17.93 -13.27
C LYS A 10 -13.76 16.86 -14.02
N LYS A 11 -12.44 16.83 -13.85
CA LYS A 11 -11.58 15.79 -14.43
C LYS A 11 -12.15 14.41 -14.09
N SER A 12 -12.16 13.53 -15.07
CA SER A 12 -12.47 12.12 -14.85
C SER A 12 -11.43 11.50 -13.91
N LEU A 13 -11.82 10.46 -13.18
CA LEU A 13 -10.89 9.74 -12.30
C LEU A 13 -9.72 9.09 -13.06
N ILE A 14 -9.88 8.84 -14.37
CA ILE A 14 -8.80 8.33 -15.22
C ILE A 14 -7.78 9.42 -15.54
N GLU A 15 -8.22 10.65 -15.83
CA GLU A 15 -7.33 11.79 -15.99
C GLU A 15 -6.59 12.12 -14.70
N ILE A 16 -7.30 12.09 -13.57
CA ILE A 16 -6.70 12.23 -12.23
C ILE A 16 -5.65 11.15 -11.98
N THR A 17 -5.93 9.90 -12.40
CA THR A 17 -4.96 8.80 -12.26
C THR A 17 -3.67 9.10 -13.03
N LYS A 18 -3.76 9.59 -14.28
CA LYS A 18 -2.58 9.95 -15.07
C LYS A 18 -1.75 11.03 -14.40
N GLU A 19 -2.41 12.11 -13.96
CA GLU A 19 -1.75 13.26 -13.32
C GLU A 19 -1.03 12.86 -12.01
N VAL A 20 -1.64 11.99 -11.19
CA VAL A 20 -1.00 11.47 -9.96
C VAL A 20 0.28 10.69 -10.30
N PHE A 21 0.24 9.83 -11.32
CA PHE A 21 1.41 9.05 -11.73
C PHE A 21 2.51 9.92 -12.33
N GLU A 22 2.16 10.92 -13.16
CA GLU A 22 3.11 11.89 -13.69
C GLU A 22 3.88 12.60 -12.56
N ILE A 23 3.20 13.01 -11.49
CA ILE A 23 3.86 13.64 -10.33
C ILE A 23 4.76 12.65 -9.58
N ILE A 24 4.31 11.41 -9.37
CA ILE A 24 5.13 10.39 -8.70
C ILE A 24 6.42 10.11 -9.50
N GLU A 25 6.32 10.08 -10.83
CA GLU A 25 7.45 9.84 -11.74
C GLU A 25 8.47 10.99 -11.76
N LEU A 26 8.09 12.20 -11.32
CA LEU A 26 9.02 13.31 -11.08
C LEU A 26 9.93 13.10 -9.86
N LYS A 27 9.58 12.15 -8.97
CA LYS A 27 10.35 11.80 -7.77
C LYS A 27 10.53 12.95 -6.76
N ASP A 28 9.71 14.00 -6.86
CA ASP A 28 9.72 15.12 -5.91
C ASP A 28 8.79 14.82 -4.73
N LEU A 29 9.38 14.50 -3.58
CA LEU A 29 8.66 14.14 -2.37
C LEU A 29 7.69 15.25 -1.89
N SER A 30 8.02 16.52 -2.13
CA SER A 30 7.15 17.63 -1.72
C SER A 30 5.88 17.65 -2.56
N GLN A 31 6.02 17.44 -3.87
CA GLN A 31 4.87 17.37 -4.78
C GLN A 31 4.02 16.12 -4.51
N ILE A 32 4.63 14.97 -4.24
CA ILE A 32 3.91 13.73 -3.92
C ILE A 32 3.10 13.88 -2.63
N LYS A 33 3.65 14.54 -1.61
CA LYS A 33 2.92 14.86 -0.36
C LYS A 33 1.71 15.74 -0.64
N GLU A 34 1.86 16.72 -1.52
CA GLU A 34 0.80 17.70 -1.81
C GLU A 34 -0.37 17.12 -2.62
N ILE A 35 -0.22 15.94 -3.24
CA ILE A 35 -1.30 15.27 -3.99
C ILE A 35 -2.59 15.15 -3.13
N GLU A 36 -2.48 14.84 -1.84
CA GLU A 36 -3.64 14.66 -0.96
C GLU A 36 -4.43 15.96 -0.73
N ASN A 37 -3.75 17.11 -0.79
CA ASN A 37 -4.33 18.43 -0.55
C ASN A 37 -4.67 19.18 -1.85
N SER A 38 -4.15 18.71 -2.99
CA SER A 38 -4.39 19.27 -4.32
C SER A 38 -5.31 18.36 -5.13
N ILE A 39 -4.75 17.41 -5.89
CA ILE A 39 -5.43 16.59 -6.88
C ILE A 39 -6.46 15.64 -6.25
N LEU A 40 -6.15 15.08 -5.09
CA LEU A 40 -7.00 14.12 -4.38
C LEU A 40 -7.80 14.74 -3.21
N ASN A 41 -7.89 16.07 -3.14
CA ASN A 41 -8.61 16.77 -2.06
C ASN A 41 -10.08 16.33 -1.94
N ASP A 42 -10.78 16.19 -3.06
CA ASP A 42 -12.16 15.68 -3.13
C ASP A 42 -12.32 14.23 -2.61
N TYR A 43 -11.21 13.51 -2.46
CA TYR A 43 -11.15 12.11 -2.08
C TYR A 43 -10.45 11.88 -0.74
N LYS A 44 -10.25 12.93 0.07
CA LYS A 44 -9.59 12.85 1.40
C LYS A 44 -10.12 11.74 2.31
N LYS A 45 -11.42 11.46 2.27
CA LYS A 45 -12.06 10.36 3.03
C LYS A 45 -11.50 8.97 2.71
N ASN A 46 -10.79 8.81 1.59
CA ASN A 46 -10.23 7.54 1.18
C ASN A 46 -8.86 7.25 1.80
N TYR A 47 -8.16 8.28 2.29
CA TYR A 47 -6.92 8.11 3.05
C TYR A 47 -7.18 7.41 4.39
N VAL A 48 -6.15 6.78 4.92
CA VAL A 48 -6.15 6.29 6.31
C VAL A 48 -6.16 7.51 7.23
N ASN A 49 -7.09 7.53 8.19
CA ASN A 49 -7.20 8.64 9.14
C ASN A 49 -6.00 8.65 10.10
N THR A 50 -5.09 9.59 9.87
CA THR A 50 -3.87 9.75 10.67
C THR A 50 -4.05 10.58 11.95
N GLU A 51 -5.21 11.23 12.15
CA GLU A 51 -5.49 11.95 13.40
C GLU A 51 -5.61 11.00 14.59
N ASN A 52 -6.08 9.77 14.34
CA ASN A 52 -6.31 8.75 15.37
C ASN A 52 -5.39 7.53 15.25
N SER A 53 -4.54 7.46 14.22
CA SER A 53 -3.58 6.37 14.04
C SER A 53 -2.23 6.92 13.58
N LYS A 54 -1.21 6.77 14.42
CA LYS A 54 0.16 7.13 14.07
C LYS A 54 0.66 6.19 12.97
N ARG A 55 1.54 6.71 12.11
CA ARG A 55 2.30 5.91 11.15
C ARG A 55 3.08 4.82 11.90
N ILE A 56 3.27 3.68 11.26
CA ILE A 56 4.21 2.66 11.74
C ILE A 56 5.63 3.22 11.56
N GLU A 57 6.29 3.49 12.69
CA GLU A 57 7.65 4.05 12.78
C GLU A 57 8.62 3.06 13.45
N PHE A 58 8.30 1.78 13.43
CA PHE A 58 9.17 0.70 13.89
C PHE A 58 9.43 -0.27 12.75
N ASP A 59 10.60 -0.88 12.79
CA ASP A 59 10.96 -2.02 11.95
C ASP A 59 11.01 -3.25 12.87
N ILE A 60 10.83 -4.47 12.34
CA ILE A 60 10.95 -5.71 13.11
C ILE A 60 12.11 -6.52 12.57
N LEU A 61 13.09 -6.81 13.43
CA LEU A 61 14.25 -7.63 13.10
C LEU A 61 13.89 -9.12 13.15
N GLU A 62 14.52 -9.92 12.29
CA GLU A 62 14.36 -11.38 12.30
C GLU A 62 14.66 -12.00 13.68
N SER A 63 15.60 -11.43 14.44
CA SER A 63 15.92 -11.90 15.80
C SER A 63 14.75 -11.76 16.78
N GLU A 64 13.90 -10.75 16.61
CA GLU A 64 12.73 -10.50 17.45
C GLU A 64 11.62 -11.53 17.19
N LEU A 65 11.63 -12.19 16.02
CA LEU A 65 10.64 -13.23 15.68
C LEU A 65 10.84 -14.52 16.47
N ARG A 66 12.07 -14.81 16.91
CA ARG A 66 12.38 -16.05 17.66
C ARG A 66 11.65 -16.13 19.00
N GLU A 67 11.20 -14.99 19.50
CA GLU A 67 10.46 -14.85 20.75
C GLU A 67 8.93 -14.87 20.54
N ILE A 68 8.46 -14.89 19.28
CA ILE A 68 7.03 -14.86 18.96
C ILE A 68 6.44 -16.27 19.08
N SER A 69 5.67 -16.47 20.15
CA SER A 69 4.77 -17.62 20.31
C SER A 69 3.33 -17.19 20.01
N LEU A 70 2.70 -17.83 19.02
CA LEU A 70 1.25 -17.70 18.80
C LEU A 70 0.42 -18.54 19.79
N ASP A 71 1.06 -19.29 20.68
CA ASP A 71 0.37 -19.90 21.81
C ASP A 71 -0.02 -18.83 22.84
N SER A 72 -1.33 -18.60 22.94
CA SER A 72 -1.93 -17.66 23.89
C SER A 72 -1.54 -17.89 25.36
N SER A 73 -1.15 -19.11 25.74
CA SER A 73 -0.76 -19.44 27.12
C SER A 73 0.55 -18.77 27.55
N ASN A 74 1.40 -18.43 26.58
CA ASN A 74 2.71 -17.81 26.82
C ASN A 74 2.68 -16.27 26.73
N ILE A 75 1.53 -15.67 26.40
CA ILE A 75 1.41 -14.22 26.26
C ILE A 75 1.16 -13.60 27.63
N ASN A 76 2.20 -13.05 28.27
CA ASN A 76 2.10 -12.47 29.62
C ASN A 76 1.83 -10.96 29.64
N ASN A 77 2.07 -10.27 28.53
CA ASN A 77 1.84 -8.83 28.42
C ASN A 77 0.33 -8.51 28.20
N PRO A 78 -0.31 -7.66 29.03
CA PRO A 78 -1.74 -7.35 28.90
C PRO A 78 -2.15 -6.75 27.55
N LEU A 79 -1.31 -5.88 26.97
CA LEU A 79 -1.57 -5.32 25.63
C LEU A 79 -1.50 -6.41 24.56
N ALA A 80 -0.50 -7.30 24.64
CA ALA A 80 -0.39 -8.44 23.72
C ALA A 80 -1.59 -9.40 23.84
N LYS A 81 -2.13 -9.64 25.05
CA LYS A 81 -3.36 -10.42 25.26
C LYS A 81 -4.55 -9.78 24.55
N LEU A 82 -4.71 -8.46 24.66
CA LEU A 82 -5.79 -7.72 23.99
C LEU A 82 -5.66 -7.76 22.47
N LEU A 83 -4.45 -7.55 21.94
CA LEU A 83 -4.18 -7.62 20.50
C LEU A 83 -4.41 -9.04 19.94
N TYR A 84 -3.97 -10.07 20.66
CA TYR A 84 -4.24 -11.47 20.32
C TYR A 84 -5.76 -11.75 20.32
N ALA A 85 -6.48 -11.33 21.36
CA ALA A 85 -7.93 -11.52 21.45
C ALA A 85 -8.68 -10.82 20.30
N LEU A 86 -8.25 -9.61 19.92
CA LEU A 86 -8.79 -8.90 18.76
C LEU A 86 -8.52 -9.66 17.46
N ALA A 87 -7.29 -10.10 17.23
CA ALA A 87 -6.91 -10.86 16.04
C ALA A 87 -7.69 -12.19 15.96
N TRP A 88 -7.77 -12.93 17.07
CA TRP A 88 -8.56 -14.16 17.17
C TRP A 88 -10.04 -13.93 16.85
N LYS A 89 -10.66 -12.90 17.47
CA LYS A 89 -12.07 -12.55 17.24
C LYS A 89 -12.37 -12.21 15.78
N GLN A 90 -11.40 -11.64 15.05
CA GLN A 90 -11.55 -11.29 13.64
C GLN A 90 -11.17 -12.44 12.68
N GLY A 91 -10.67 -13.56 13.18
CA GLY A 91 -10.15 -14.66 12.35
C GLY A 91 -8.79 -14.34 11.70
N ASP A 92 -8.04 -13.41 12.28
CA ASP A 92 -6.86 -12.79 11.68
C ASP A 92 -5.54 -13.41 12.15
N LEU A 93 -5.55 -14.41 13.04
CA LEU A 93 -4.32 -15.04 13.53
C LEU A 93 -3.47 -15.65 12.41
N GLN A 94 -4.09 -16.27 11.40
CA GLN A 94 -3.38 -16.82 10.24
C GLN A 94 -2.67 -15.72 9.42
N LYS A 95 -3.16 -14.48 9.46
CA LYS A 95 -2.50 -13.35 8.79
C LYS A 95 -1.18 -13.00 9.46
N ILE A 96 -1.06 -13.21 10.78
CA ILE A 96 0.18 -12.99 11.53
C ILE A 96 1.27 -13.93 11.04
N GLU A 97 0.96 -15.21 10.79
CA GLU A 97 1.91 -16.17 10.22
C GLU A 97 2.45 -15.71 8.86
N HIS A 98 1.58 -15.14 8.00
CA HIS A 98 2.01 -14.59 6.72
C HIS A 98 2.93 -13.38 6.87
N ILE A 99 2.70 -12.52 7.87
CA ILE A 99 3.59 -11.38 8.19
C ILE A 99 4.93 -11.89 8.69
N ILE A 100 4.96 -12.88 9.60
CA ILE A 100 6.19 -13.51 10.10
C ILE A 100 7.02 -14.07 8.96
N HIS A 101 6.42 -14.88 8.08
CA HIS A 101 7.10 -15.39 6.89
C HIS A 101 7.61 -14.27 5.97
N GLY A 102 6.88 -13.16 5.88
CA GLY A 102 7.29 -11.96 5.16
C GLY A 102 8.59 -11.38 5.72
N ILE A 103 8.67 -11.22 7.04
CA ILE A 103 9.84 -10.67 7.73
C ILE A 103 11.04 -11.62 7.54
N GLU A 104 10.88 -12.93 7.77
CA GLU A 104 11.95 -13.94 7.57
C GLU A 104 12.52 -13.91 6.14
N ASP A 105 11.64 -13.81 5.14
CA ASP A 105 12.02 -13.81 3.72
C ASP A 105 12.42 -12.42 3.17
N ALA A 106 12.38 -11.37 4.00
CA ALA A 106 12.95 -10.06 3.63
C ALA A 106 14.48 -10.11 3.73
N HIS A 107 14.99 -10.94 4.64
CA HIS A 107 16.43 -11.15 4.85
C HIS A 107 16.97 -12.32 4.02
N ASN A 108 16.15 -13.35 3.80
CA ASN A 108 16.50 -14.54 3.05
C ASN A 108 15.86 -14.48 1.64
N LYS A 109 16.63 -14.61 0.56
CA LYS A 109 16.13 -14.56 -0.84
C LYS A 109 15.19 -15.71 -1.23
N GLU A 110 14.65 -16.44 -0.27
CA GLU A 110 13.76 -17.57 -0.49
C GLU A 110 12.33 -17.09 -0.74
N ASN A 111 11.82 -17.36 -1.94
CA ASN A 111 10.41 -17.13 -2.28
C ASN A 111 9.62 -18.42 -2.04
N ARG A 112 9.25 -18.68 -0.78
CA ARG A 112 8.26 -19.72 -0.45
C ARG A 112 6.94 -19.47 -1.20
N LYS A 113 6.14 -20.50 -1.53
CA LYS A 113 4.82 -20.29 -2.18
C LYS A 113 3.86 -19.53 -1.24
N LYS A 114 3.52 -18.30 -1.64
CA LYS A 114 2.73 -17.28 -0.94
C LYS A 114 1.21 -17.44 -0.94
N SER A 115 0.57 -18.05 0.07
CA SER A 115 -0.82 -17.69 0.37
C SER A 115 -0.89 -16.30 1.04
N ALA A 116 -1.97 -15.55 0.82
CA ALA A 116 -2.19 -14.21 1.39
C ALA A 116 -1.08 -13.16 1.10
N LEU A 117 -0.81 -12.95 -0.19
CA LEU A 117 0.28 -12.10 -0.71
C LEU A 117 0.38 -10.69 -0.09
N VAL A 118 -0.75 -10.05 0.26
CA VAL A 118 -0.75 -8.70 0.86
C VAL A 118 -0.08 -8.70 2.24
N PHE A 119 -0.45 -9.63 3.14
CA PHE A 119 0.13 -9.71 4.48
C PHE A 119 1.59 -10.15 4.46
N TYR A 120 1.93 -11.04 3.53
CA TYR A 120 3.31 -11.43 3.30
C TYR A 120 4.18 -10.25 2.85
N ASN A 121 3.75 -9.47 1.86
CA ASN A 121 4.51 -8.29 1.42
C ASN A 121 4.53 -7.19 2.49
N PHE A 122 3.48 -7.08 3.31
CA PHE A 122 3.48 -6.18 4.46
C PHE A 122 4.55 -6.56 5.49
N GLY A 123 4.75 -7.86 5.75
CA GLY A 123 5.89 -8.33 6.57
C GLY A 123 7.24 -7.92 5.99
N LYS A 124 7.43 -8.03 4.67
CA LYS A 124 8.65 -7.54 4.02
C LYS A 124 8.87 -6.04 4.19
N PHE A 125 7.80 -5.25 4.05
CA PHE A 125 7.85 -3.81 4.26
C PHE A 125 8.26 -3.47 5.70
N ILE A 126 7.71 -4.14 6.72
CA ILE A 126 8.10 -3.87 8.11
C ILE A 126 9.57 -4.23 8.38
N ALA A 127 10.09 -5.28 7.75
CA ALA A 127 11.47 -5.72 7.96
C ALA A 127 12.50 -4.81 7.25
N LYS A 128 12.18 -4.38 6.02
CA LYS A 128 13.07 -3.57 5.16
C LYS A 128 12.27 -2.58 4.30
N PRO A 129 11.74 -1.51 4.89
CA PRO A 129 10.84 -0.58 4.21
C PRO A 129 11.51 0.24 3.08
N GLU A 130 12.83 0.28 3.03
CA GLU A 130 13.62 0.86 1.94
C GLU A 130 13.79 -0.07 0.73
N GLU A 131 13.58 -1.39 0.89
CA GLU A 131 13.68 -2.39 -0.19
C GLU A 131 12.31 -2.86 -0.70
N HIS A 132 11.28 -2.75 0.14
CA HIS A 132 9.95 -3.30 -0.12
C HIS A 132 8.88 -2.24 0.11
N PRO A 133 8.08 -1.87 -0.90
CA PRO A 133 6.94 -0.99 -0.71
C PRO A 133 5.72 -1.71 -0.10
N ILE A 134 4.73 -0.94 0.33
CA ILE A 134 3.46 -1.44 0.87
C ILE A 134 2.57 -1.92 -0.28
N VAL A 135 2.50 -3.24 -0.45
CA VAL A 135 1.61 -3.85 -1.44
C VAL A 135 0.21 -4.02 -0.83
N ASP A 136 -0.73 -3.16 -1.25
CA ASP A 136 -2.16 -3.28 -0.92
C ASP A 136 -3.01 -3.40 -2.21
N GLN A 137 -4.18 -4.04 -2.11
CA GLN A 137 -5.10 -4.20 -3.24
C GLN A 137 -5.50 -2.86 -3.90
N HIS A 138 -5.60 -1.78 -3.12
CA HIS A 138 -5.97 -0.47 -3.62
C HIS A 138 -4.80 0.17 -4.37
N VAL A 139 -3.59 0.04 -3.83
CA VAL A 139 -2.35 0.49 -4.50
C VAL A 139 -2.20 -0.19 -5.85
N ILE A 140 -2.31 -1.53 -5.87
CA ILE A 140 -2.22 -2.30 -7.12
C ILE A 140 -3.36 -1.95 -8.08
N ARG A 141 -4.58 -1.70 -7.61
CA ARG A 141 -5.67 -1.23 -8.48
C ARG A 141 -5.31 0.08 -9.20
N ALA A 142 -4.76 1.06 -8.48
CA ALA A 142 -4.35 2.33 -9.07
C ALA A 142 -3.26 2.13 -10.13
N PHE A 143 -2.26 1.31 -9.81
CA PHE A 143 -1.18 0.95 -10.72
C PHE A 143 -1.69 0.26 -12.00
N LEU A 144 -2.55 -0.76 -11.86
CA LEU A 144 -3.08 -1.48 -13.01
C LEU A 144 -3.98 -0.63 -13.89
N VAL A 145 -4.78 0.29 -13.32
CA VAL A 145 -5.56 1.24 -14.11
C VAL A 145 -4.66 2.22 -14.87
N HIS A 146 -3.57 2.68 -14.26
CA HIS A 146 -2.58 3.52 -14.95
C HIS A 146 -1.90 2.78 -16.10
N ARG A 147 -1.57 1.50 -15.92
CA ARG A 147 -0.88 0.66 -16.92
C ARG A 147 -1.80 0.04 -17.97
N ALA A 148 -3.11 0.18 -17.82
CA ALA A 148 -4.09 -0.39 -18.73
C ALA A 148 -3.94 0.17 -20.15
N LYS A 149 -3.95 -0.72 -21.15
CA LYS A 149 -3.79 -0.40 -22.58
C LYS A 149 -5.13 -0.26 -23.29
N SER A 150 -6.23 -0.60 -22.62
CA SER A 150 -7.58 -0.54 -23.18
C SER A 150 -8.63 -0.19 -22.13
N GLU A 151 -9.78 0.33 -22.59
CA GLU A 151 -10.93 0.61 -21.72
C GLU A 151 -11.44 -0.65 -21.00
N ASN A 152 -11.38 -1.81 -21.67
CA ASN A 152 -11.78 -3.10 -21.08
C ASN A 152 -10.91 -3.48 -19.88
N GLU A 153 -9.60 -3.22 -19.96
CA GLU A 153 -8.68 -3.43 -18.84
C GLU A 153 -8.96 -2.45 -17.70
N ILE A 154 -9.20 -1.17 -18.01
CA ILE A 154 -9.60 -0.17 -17.00
C ILE A 154 -10.84 -0.64 -16.25
N ILE A 155 -11.89 -1.06 -16.97
CA ILE A 155 -13.15 -1.55 -16.38
C ILE A 155 -12.89 -2.79 -15.51
N LYS A 156 -12.06 -3.73 -15.99
CA LYS A 156 -11.68 -4.93 -15.24
C LYS A 156 -11.00 -4.57 -13.92
N TYR A 157 -9.97 -3.73 -13.95
CA TYR A 157 -9.19 -3.40 -12.76
C TYR A 157 -10.01 -2.58 -11.75
N ARG A 158 -10.87 -1.66 -12.23
CA ARG A 158 -11.79 -0.91 -11.35
C ARG A 158 -12.77 -1.81 -10.58
N LYS A 159 -13.06 -3.01 -11.08
CA LYS A 159 -13.95 -4.01 -10.48
C LYS A 159 -13.26 -5.03 -9.57
N LEU A 160 -11.93 -4.94 -9.37
CA LEU A 160 -11.23 -5.82 -8.41
C LEU A 160 -11.87 -5.70 -7.02
N LYS A 161 -12.40 -6.81 -6.50
CA LYS A 161 -13.11 -6.88 -5.23
C LYS A 161 -12.15 -7.02 -4.07
N ASP A 162 -11.22 -7.96 -4.19
CA ASP A 162 -10.24 -8.32 -3.18
C ASP A 162 -8.87 -8.71 -3.80
N SER A 163 -7.87 -8.95 -2.95
CA SER A 163 -6.51 -9.29 -3.35
C SER A 163 -6.34 -10.66 -3.99
N SER A 164 -7.32 -11.57 -3.92
CA SER A 164 -7.24 -12.88 -4.59
C SER A 164 -7.33 -12.78 -6.11
N GLN A 165 -7.86 -11.65 -6.60
CA GLN A 165 -8.00 -11.38 -8.03
C GLN A 165 -6.76 -10.73 -8.65
N ILE A 166 -5.77 -10.38 -7.81
CA ILE A 166 -4.51 -9.77 -8.22
C ILE A 166 -3.49 -10.88 -8.46
N LYS A 167 -2.80 -10.83 -9.59
CA LYS A 167 -1.76 -11.80 -9.94
C LYS A 167 -0.44 -11.45 -9.26
N GLU A 168 0.38 -12.46 -9.00
CA GLU A 168 1.72 -12.27 -8.43
C GLU A 168 2.60 -11.38 -9.35
N ASP A 169 2.55 -11.59 -10.67
CA ASP A 169 3.28 -10.77 -11.64
C ASP A 169 2.85 -9.29 -11.61
N GLU A 170 1.56 -9.01 -11.37
CA GLU A 170 1.05 -7.64 -11.27
C GLU A 170 1.60 -6.91 -10.03
N ILE A 171 1.82 -7.66 -8.94
CA ILE A 171 2.46 -7.15 -7.72
C ILE A 171 3.94 -6.90 -7.97
N GLU A 172 4.63 -7.85 -8.62
CA GLU A 172 6.06 -7.70 -8.89
C GLU A 172 6.35 -6.58 -9.89
N ASP A 173 5.51 -6.40 -10.91
CA ASP A 173 5.58 -5.26 -11.84
C ASP A 173 5.53 -3.92 -11.11
N TYR A 174 4.59 -3.77 -10.17
CA TYR A 174 4.47 -2.56 -9.35
C TYR A 174 5.71 -2.36 -8.47
N LYS A 175 6.17 -3.42 -7.78
CA LYS A 175 7.37 -3.35 -6.95
C LYS A 175 8.60 -2.94 -7.75
N ASN A 176 8.76 -3.52 -8.94
CA ASN A 176 9.88 -3.21 -9.83
C ASN A 176 9.80 -1.77 -10.34
N TRP A 177 8.63 -1.31 -10.78
CA TRP A 177 8.43 0.09 -11.18
C TRP A 177 8.84 1.06 -10.06
N LEU A 178 8.34 0.84 -8.84
CA LEU A 178 8.60 1.76 -7.74
C LEU A 178 10.08 1.71 -7.27
N ARG A 179 10.69 0.52 -7.23
CA ARG A 179 12.12 0.36 -6.93
C ARG A 179 12.99 1.04 -7.98
N GLU A 180 12.68 0.90 -9.26
CA GLU A 180 13.42 1.56 -10.33
C GLU A 180 13.30 3.09 -10.26
N LEU A 181 12.14 3.62 -9.86
CA LEU A 181 12.00 5.04 -9.58
C LEU A 181 12.88 5.48 -8.40
N GLY A 182 12.92 4.70 -7.32
CA GLY A 182 13.67 5.02 -6.10
C GLY A 182 15.15 4.62 -6.09
N LYS A 183 15.69 3.98 -7.15
CA LYS A 183 17.00 3.31 -7.12
C LYS A 183 18.20 4.22 -6.82
N ASP A 184 18.10 5.49 -7.17
CA ASP A 184 19.18 6.48 -6.99
C ASP A 184 19.05 7.24 -5.66
N MET A 185 18.01 7.00 -4.86
CA MET A 185 17.79 7.62 -3.55
C MET A 185 18.56 6.87 -2.46
N ASP A 186 19.02 7.56 -1.41
CA ASP A 186 19.47 6.88 -0.19
C ASP A 186 18.31 6.19 0.54
N ASN A 187 18.63 5.32 1.49
CA ASN A 187 17.64 4.48 2.18
C ASN A 187 16.53 5.30 2.87
N ASN A 188 16.86 6.44 3.48
CA ASN A 188 15.86 7.25 4.20
C ASN A 188 14.91 7.95 3.21
N SER A 189 15.46 8.58 2.17
CA SER A 189 14.66 9.19 1.12
C SER A 189 13.81 8.16 0.38
N ARG A 190 14.34 6.96 0.15
CA ARG A 190 13.61 5.85 -0.49
C ARG A 190 12.45 5.34 0.37
N LYS A 191 12.68 5.13 1.68
CA LYS A 191 11.64 4.76 2.66
C LYS A 191 10.49 5.78 2.66
N GLU A 192 10.82 7.07 2.67
CA GLU A 192 9.82 8.14 2.56
C GLU A 192 9.10 8.14 1.21
N PHE A 193 9.84 8.02 0.12
CA PHE A 193 9.28 8.00 -1.23
C PHE A 193 8.29 6.84 -1.44
N PHE A 194 8.62 5.62 -0.97
CA PHE A 194 7.72 4.48 -1.04
C PHE A 194 6.46 4.73 -0.20
N TYR A 195 6.62 5.11 1.06
CA TYR A 195 5.48 5.37 1.94
C TYR A 195 4.51 6.41 1.37
N TRP A 196 5.02 7.55 0.90
CA TRP A 196 4.17 8.62 0.38
C TRP A 196 3.51 8.23 -0.94
N THR A 197 4.25 7.56 -1.84
CA THR A 197 3.68 7.01 -3.06
C THR A 197 2.52 6.05 -2.76
N ASP A 198 2.73 5.09 -1.86
CA ASP A 198 1.75 4.06 -1.54
C ASP A 198 0.50 4.66 -0.88
N ARG A 199 0.69 5.68 -0.04
CA ARG A 199 -0.40 6.46 0.55
C ARG A 199 -1.27 7.12 -0.52
N GLN A 200 -0.66 7.78 -1.52
CA GLN A 200 -1.41 8.41 -2.61
C GLN A 200 -2.14 7.37 -3.45
N LEU A 201 -1.45 6.28 -3.82
CA LEU A 201 -2.01 5.21 -4.65
C LEU A 201 -3.13 4.44 -3.94
N PHE A 202 -3.04 4.27 -2.62
CA PHE A 202 -4.11 3.67 -1.83
C PHE A 202 -5.40 4.49 -1.90
N ALA A 203 -5.30 5.80 -1.65
CA ALA A 203 -6.45 6.70 -1.69
C ALA A 203 -7.03 6.78 -3.10
N LEU A 204 -6.19 6.96 -4.12
CA LEU A 204 -6.58 6.93 -5.52
C LEU A 204 -7.29 5.62 -5.86
N GLY A 205 -6.69 4.49 -5.50
CA GLY A 205 -7.19 3.13 -5.72
C GLY A 205 -8.55 2.84 -5.08
N LYS A 206 -8.88 3.49 -3.96
CA LYS A 206 -10.23 3.49 -3.39
C LYS A 206 -11.20 4.35 -4.19
N SER A 207 -10.75 5.50 -4.70
CA SER A 207 -11.56 6.42 -5.49
C SER A 207 -11.98 5.84 -6.85
N ILE A 208 -11.07 5.16 -7.55
CA ILE A 208 -11.34 4.57 -8.88
C ILE A 208 -12.24 3.32 -8.84
N LYS A 209 -12.35 2.66 -7.67
CA LYS A 209 -13.13 1.43 -7.51
C LYS A 209 -14.60 1.68 -7.89
N THR A 210 -15.11 0.84 -8.79
CA THR A 210 -16.54 0.82 -9.10
C THR A 210 -17.24 -0.22 -8.24
N LYS A 211 -18.51 0.05 -7.90
CA LYS A 211 -19.39 -0.96 -7.30
C LYS A 211 -19.78 -2.01 -8.32
#